data_AF-A0A1G9S7X5-F1
#
_entry.id   AF-A0A1G9S7X5-F1
#
_cell.length_a   1.000
_cell.length_b   1.000
_cell.length_c   1.000
_cell.angle_alpha   90.00
_cell.angle_beta   90.00
_cell.angle_gamma   90.00
#
_symmetry.space_group_name_H-M   'P 1'
#
loop_
_entity.id
_entity.type
_entity.pdbx_description
1 polymer ?
#
loop_
_entity_poly.entity_id
_entity_poly.type
_entity_poly.pdbx_seq_one_letter_code
_entity_poly.pdbx_strand_id
1 'polypeptide(L)'
;MELSSDQIDFIGRDVRRRGIVLDDLAESLVDHLCCTLENGTESDFDRAYAAALEAFGQRGLVQVQRETFVFLILKRKIAMKKAMYLLGYLATCLTIMGMMFKLLHWPGANVMLVVGLLLLSFGYLPLYFYDRYQQSKADLLQEAHRS
;
A
#
# COMPACT_ATOMS: atom_id res chain seq x y z
N MET A 1 21.00 -29.09 9.08
CA MET A 1 22.18 -28.45 9.71
C MET A 1 21.68 -27.40 10.69
N GLU A 2 22.29 -27.19 11.86
CA GLU A 2 21.94 -26.04 12.71
C GLU A 2 22.80 -24.84 12.29
N LEU A 3 22.18 -23.68 12.05
CA LEU A 3 22.87 -22.46 11.65
C LEU A 3 23.46 -21.75 12.87
N SER A 4 24.72 -21.29 12.76
CA SER A 4 25.34 -20.41 13.75
C SER A 4 24.74 -18.99 13.68
N SER A 5 24.73 -18.25 14.79
CA SER A 5 24.33 -16.83 14.82
C SER A 5 25.09 -15.99 13.79
N ASP A 6 26.36 -16.30 13.56
CA ASP A 6 27.20 -15.59 12.59
C ASP A 6 26.75 -15.81 11.14
N GLN A 7 26.21 -17.00 10.84
CA GLN A 7 25.68 -17.34 9.50
C GLN A 7 24.35 -16.65 9.25
N ILE A 8 23.48 -16.58 10.26
CA ILE A 8 22.21 -15.85 10.19
C ILE A 8 22.45 -14.35 9.96
N ASP A 9 23.41 -13.77 10.69
CA ASP A 9 23.82 -12.37 10.52
C ASP A 9 24.46 -12.09 9.15
N PHE A 10 25.18 -13.07 8.59
CA PHE A 10 25.67 -13.00 7.22
C PHE A 10 24.53 -12.95 6.21
N ILE A 11 23.56 -13.87 6.30
CA ILE A 11 22.39 -13.93 5.41
C ILE A 11 21.59 -12.62 5.48
N GLY A 12 21.33 -12.12 6.69
CA GLY A 12 20.60 -10.85 6.88
C GLY A 12 21.31 -9.65 6.24
N ARG A 13 22.64 -9.57 6.34
CA ARG A 13 23.42 -8.51 5.69
C ARG A 13 23.45 -8.65 4.18
N ASP A 14 23.56 -9.87 3.65
CA ASP A 14 23.59 -10.11 2.20
C ASP A 14 22.25 -9.81 1.53
N VAL A 15 21.13 -10.23 2.15
CA VAL A 15 19.76 -9.93 1.70
C VAL A 15 19.52 -8.41 1.62
N ARG A 16 19.95 -7.66 2.63
CA ARG A 16 19.85 -6.18 2.63
C ARG A 16 20.74 -5.54 1.57
N ARG A 17 21.97 -6.05 1.36
CA ARG A 17 22.90 -5.54 0.33
C ARG A 17 22.37 -5.73 -1.09
N ARG A 18 21.56 -6.76 -1.35
CA ARG A 18 20.94 -7.02 -2.66
C ARG A 18 19.76 -6.11 -3.02
N GLY A 19 19.41 -5.15 -2.16
CA GLY A 19 18.43 -4.09 -2.48
C GLY A 19 17.01 -4.34 -1.95
N ILE A 20 16.84 -5.26 -1.00
CA ILE A 20 15.56 -5.46 -0.32
C ILE A 20 15.44 -4.39 0.79
N VAL A 21 14.71 -3.32 0.47
CA VAL A 21 14.56 -2.12 1.33
C VAL A 21 13.45 -2.27 2.37
N LEU A 22 12.48 -3.16 2.15
CA LEU A 22 11.38 -3.37 3.08
C LEU A 22 11.80 -4.32 4.21
N ASP A 23 11.84 -3.82 5.45
CA ASP A 23 12.30 -4.60 6.61
C ASP A 23 11.48 -5.88 6.83
N ASP A 24 10.15 -5.80 6.76
CA ASP A 24 9.25 -6.96 6.90
C ASP A 24 9.56 -8.05 5.85
N LEU A 25 9.96 -7.64 4.66
CA LEU A 25 10.32 -8.56 3.58
C LEU A 25 11.68 -9.21 3.83
N ALA A 26 12.66 -8.42 4.27
CA ALA A 26 13.99 -8.92 4.58
C ALA A 26 13.92 -9.95 5.71
N GLU A 27 13.12 -9.71 6.73
CA GLU A 27 12.94 -10.62 7.87
C GLU A 27 12.26 -11.94 7.45
N SER A 28 11.15 -11.86 6.70
CA SER A 28 10.49 -13.05 6.15
C SER A 28 11.40 -13.87 5.22
N LEU A 29 12.30 -13.19 4.49
CA LEU A 29 13.26 -13.83 3.60
C LEU A 29 14.36 -14.57 4.33
N VAL A 30 14.93 -13.92 5.35
CA VAL A 30 15.95 -14.53 6.20
C VAL A 30 15.38 -15.76 6.86
N ASP A 31 14.15 -15.70 7.39
CA ASP A 31 13.48 -16.84 8.02
C ASP A 31 13.29 -18.02 7.05
N HIS A 32 12.85 -17.75 5.81
CA HIS A 32 12.66 -18.79 4.81
C HIS A 32 13.98 -19.40 4.31
N LEU A 33 15.03 -18.58 4.13
CA LEU A 33 16.37 -19.06 3.78
C LEU A 33 16.96 -19.91 4.91
N CYS A 34 16.81 -19.49 6.17
CA CYS A 34 17.23 -20.28 7.32
C CYS A 34 16.53 -21.65 7.36
N CYS A 35 15.20 -21.68 7.25
CA CYS A 35 14.43 -22.93 7.19
C CYS A 35 14.87 -23.87 6.06
N THR A 36 15.22 -23.32 4.89
CA THR A 36 15.64 -24.11 3.73
C THR A 36 17.05 -24.68 3.93
N LEU A 37 17.94 -23.92 4.55
CA LEU A 37 19.30 -24.35 4.90
C LEU A 37 19.29 -25.41 6.00
N GLU A 38 18.41 -25.26 6.99
CA GLU A 38 18.31 -26.20 8.12
C GLU A 38 17.78 -27.56 7.68
N ASN A 39 16.79 -27.56 6.78
CA ASN A 39 16.16 -28.76 6.22
C ASN A 39 16.92 -29.36 5.01
N GLY A 40 17.97 -28.69 4.52
CA GLY A 40 18.79 -29.16 3.42
C GLY A 40 19.61 -30.40 3.78
N THR A 41 19.83 -31.27 2.80
CA THR A 41 20.68 -32.47 2.92
C THR A 41 22.17 -32.17 2.75
N GLU A 42 22.52 -30.97 2.29
CA GLU A 42 23.89 -30.51 2.08
C GLU A 42 24.53 -30.11 3.41
N SER A 43 25.74 -30.64 3.68
CA SER A 43 26.49 -30.36 4.91
C SER A 43 27.32 -29.08 4.82
N ASP A 44 27.52 -28.57 3.60
CA ASP A 44 28.39 -27.45 3.30
C ASP A 44 27.57 -26.17 3.11
N PHE A 45 27.77 -25.19 4.00
CA PHE A 45 26.96 -23.97 4.06
C PHE A 45 26.97 -23.20 2.74
N ASP A 46 28.14 -23.07 2.10
CA ASP A 46 28.28 -22.27 0.88
C ASP A 46 27.49 -22.86 -0.29
N ARG A 47 27.45 -24.19 -0.40
CA ARG A 47 26.68 -24.90 -1.45
C ARG A 47 25.19 -24.91 -1.15
N ALA A 48 24.82 -25.18 0.10
CA ALA A 48 23.44 -25.12 0.55
C ALA A 48 22.85 -23.71 0.36
N TYR A 49 23.64 -22.67 0.66
CA TYR A 49 23.26 -21.28 0.47
C TYR A 49 23.11 -20.90 -0.99
N ALA A 50 24.06 -21.28 -1.85
CA ALA A 50 23.94 -21.06 -3.28
C ALA A 50 22.67 -21.69 -3.86
N ALA A 51 22.36 -22.94 -3.48
CA ALA A 51 21.16 -23.65 -3.92
C ALA A 51 19.86 -22.99 -3.40
N ALA A 52 19.82 -22.59 -2.12
CA ALA A 52 18.67 -21.89 -1.54
C ALA A 52 18.42 -20.53 -2.22
N LEU A 53 19.49 -19.82 -2.58
CA LEU A 53 19.42 -18.56 -3.30
C LEU A 53 18.90 -18.72 -4.73
N GLU A 54 19.33 -19.78 -5.41
CA GLU A 54 18.91 -20.10 -6.77
C GLU A 54 17.42 -20.52 -6.82
N ALA A 55 16.97 -21.29 -5.83
CA ALA A 55 15.56 -21.63 -5.63
C ALA A 55 14.68 -20.39 -5.38
N PHE A 56 15.22 -19.39 -4.69
CA PHE A 56 14.53 -18.12 -4.44
C PHE A 56 14.51 -17.19 -5.67
N GLY A 57 15.60 -17.13 -6.43
CA GLY A 57 15.85 -16.14 -7.49
C GLY A 57 14.87 -16.15 -8.67
N GLN A 58 14.22 -17.28 -8.97
CA GLN A 58 13.25 -17.34 -10.08
C GLN A 58 11.79 -17.08 -9.71
N ARG A 59 11.39 -17.25 -8.43
CA ARG A 59 9.97 -17.16 -8.02
C ARG A 59 9.69 -16.20 -6.87
N GLY A 60 10.65 -15.98 -5.97
CA GLY A 60 10.40 -15.25 -4.72
C GLY A 60 10.24 -13.73 -4.88
N LEU A 61 11.18 -13.08 -5.57
CA LEU A 61 11.19 -11.61 -5.70
C LEU A 61 9.95 -11.07 -6.41
N VAL A 62 9.55 -11.70 -7.52
CA VAL A 62 8.41 -11.24 -8.33
C VAL A 62 7.09 -11.44 -7.57
N GLN A 63 6.95 -12.55 -6.84
CA GLN A 63 5.71 -12.89 -6.17
C GLN A 63 5.49 -12.02 -4.92
N VAL A 64 6.53 -11.82 -4.09
CA VAL A 64 6.37 -10.98 -2.89
C VAL A 64 6.24 -9.50 -3.24
N GLN A 65 6.99 -9.02 -4.25
CA GLN A 65 6.85 -7.63 -4.70
C GLN A 65 5.45 -7.35 -5.27
N ARG A 66 4.82 -8.33 -5.93
CA ARG A 66 3.48 -8.19 -6.52
C ARG A 66 2.38 -8.17 -5.44
N GLU A 67 2.43 -9.08 -4.47
CA GLU A 67 1.48 -9.14 -3.35
C GLU A 67 1.53 -7.86 -2.50
N THR A 68 2.73 -7.43 -2.09
CA THR A 68 2.89 -6.26 -1.23
C THR A 68 2.55 -4.94 -1.94
N PHE A 69 2.98 -4.76 -3.19
CA PHE A 69 2.73 -3.51 -3.91
C PHE A 69 1.25 -3.34 -4.27
N VAL A 70 0.58 -4.44 -4.66
CA VAL A 70 -0.86 -4.44 -4.91
C VAL A 70 -1.62 -4.16 -3.61
N PHE A 71 -1.27 -4.81 -2.50
CA PHE A 71 -1.90 -4.55 -1.21
C PHE A 71 -1.76 -3.09 -0.76
N LEU A 72 -0.56 -2.50 -0.87
CA LEU A 72 -0.31 -1.11 -0.50
C LEU A 72 -1.07 -0.11 -1.40
N ILE A 73 -1.11 -0.37 -2.70
CA ILE A 73 -1.88 0.47 -3.65
C ILE A 73 -3.37 0.37 -3.37
N LEU A 74 -3.90 -0.84 -3.15
CA LEU A 74 -5.31 -1.07 -2.84
C LEU A 74 -5.69 -0.42 -1.51
N LYS A 75 -4.87 -0.58 -0.47
CA LYS A 75 -5.08 0.05 0.84
C LYS A 75 -5.15 1.57 0.72
N ARG A 76 -4.24 2.18 -0.05
CA ARG A 76 -4.28 3.62 -0.34
C ARG A 76 -5.54 4.02 -1.10
N LYS A 77 -5.92 3.29 -2.16
CA LYS A 77 -7.17 3.56 -2.90
C LYS A 77 -8.41 3.45 -2.01
N ILE A 78 -8.48 2.43 -1.16
CA ILE A 78 -9.58 2.24 -0.21
C ILE A 78 -9.62 3.39 0.81
N ALA A 79 -8.47 3.80 1.34
CA ALA A 79 -8.38 4.93 2.26
C ALA A 79 -8.86 6.24 1.62
N MET A 80 -8.45 6.52 0.39
CA MET A 80 -8.90 7.70 -0.37
C MET A 80 -10.41 7.68 -0.61
N LYS A 81 -10.98 6.52 -0.99
CA LYS A 81 -12.43 6.36 -1.16
C LYS A 81 -13.19 6.56 0.16
N LYS A 82 -12.71 5.97 1.27
CA LYS A 82 -13.29 6.17 2.61
C LYS A 82 -13.26 7.63 3.02
N ALA A 83 -12.16 8.34 2.79
CA ALA A 83 -12.04 9.76 3.08
C ALA A 83 -13.02 10.60 2.23
N MET A 84 -13.16 10.27 0.94
CA MET A 84 -14.11 10.94 0.04
C MET A 84 -15.56 10.78 0.52
N TYR A 85 -15.98 9.57 0.91
CA TYR A 85 -17.30 9.32 1.46
C TYR A 85 -17.53 10.05 2.79
N LEU A 86 -16.53 10.05 3.68
CA LEU A 86 -16.62 10.76 4.97
C LEU A 86 -16.75 12.27 4.79
N LEU A 87 -15.92 12.87 3.91
CA LEU A 87 -15.99 14.30 3.59
C LEU A 87 -17.33 14.67 2.96
N GLY A 88 -17.83 13.86 2.02
CA GLY A 88 -19.14 14.09 1.39
C GLY A 88 -20.28 14.00 2.40
N TYR A 89 -20.24 13.02 3.31
CA TYR A 89 -21.23 12.87 4.37
C TYR A 89 -21.21 14.06 5.33
N LEU A 90 -20.04 14.45 5.83
CA LEU A 90 -19.88 15.60 6.71
C LEU A 90 -20.34 16.89 6.03
N ALA A 91 -19.94 17.15 4.79
CA ALA A 91 -20.36 18.32 4.03
C ALA A 91 -21.88 18.39 3.87
N THR A 92 -22.53 17.26 3.56
CA THR A 92 -23.99 17.17 3.44
C THR A 92 -24.67 17.44 4.78
N CYS A 93 -24.21 16.82 5.87
CA CYS A 93 -24.73 17.08 7.22
C CYS A 93 -24.58 18.55 7.63
N LEU A 94 -23.39 19.14 7.42
CA LEU A 94 -23.15 20.55 7.73
C LEU A 94 -24.04 21.47 6.91
N THR A 95 -24.28 21.15 5.64
CA THR A 95 -25.14 21.95 4.77
C THR A 95 -26.60 21.90 5.21
N ILE A 96 -27.12 20.71 5.54
CA ILE A 96 -28.48 20.53 6.06
C ILE A 96 -28.65 21.25 7.41
N MET A 97 -27.67 21.10 8.30
CA MET A 97 -27.67 21.76 9.61
C MET A 97 -27.58 23.28 9.48
N GLY A 98 -26.75 23.79 8.57
CA GLY A 98 -26.67 25.21 8.23
C GLY A 98 -27.98 25.77 7.65
N MET A 99 -28.68 24.99 6.81
CA MET A 99 -30.01 25.36 6.32
C MET A 99 -31.03 25.45 7.45
N MET A 100 -31.05 24.47 8.37
CA MET A 100 -31.92 24.50 9.56
C MET A 100 -31.64 25.74 10.41
N PHE A 101 -30.37 26.07 10.67
CA PHE A 101 -30.01 27.26 11.47
C PHE A 101 -30.44 28.56 10.78
N LYS A 102 -30.42 28.60 9.45
CA LYS A 102 -30.92 29.73 8.67
C LYS A 102 -32.42 29.92 8.86
N LEU A 103 -33.19 28.83 8.92
CA LEU A 103 -34.63 28.86 9.19
C LEU A 103 -34.91 29.29 10.64
N LEU A 104 -34.13 28.80 11.60
CA LEU A 104 -34.24 29.16 13.01
C LEU A 104 -33.68 30.55 13.35
N HIS A 105 -33.16 31.30 12.36
CA HIS A 105 -32.51 32.62 12.54
C HIS A 105 -31.34 32.61 13.53
N TRP A 106 -30.71 31.45 13.73
CA TRP A 106 -29.59 31.32 14.64
C TRP A 106 -28.31 31.91 14.05
N PRO A 107 -27.51 32.64 14.85
CA PRO A 107 -26.24 33.18 14.40
C PRO A 107 -25.28 32.04 13.99
N GLY A 108 -24.55 32.23 12.89
CA GLY A 108 -23.59 31.24 12.37
C GLY A 108 -24.10 30.35 11.23
N ALA A 109 -25.38 30.44 10.83
CA ALA A 109 -25.94 29.67 9.70
C ALA A 109 -25.17 29.88 8.38
N ASN A 110 -24.83 31.13 8.06
CA ASN A 110 -24.09 31.46 6.84
C ASN A 110 -22.67 30.88 6.86
N VAL A 111 -22.01 30.86 8.03
CA VAL A 111 -20.67 30.29 8.18
C VAL A 111 -20.71 28.78 7.95
N MET A 112 -21.68 28.07 8.54
CA MET A 112 -21.87 26.63 8.31
C MET A 112 -22.10 26.29 6.83
N LEU A 113 -22.91 27.09 6.14
CA LEU A 113 -23.18 26.88 4.71
C LEU A 113 -21.95 27.12 3.84
N VAL A 114 -21.19 28.19 4.09
CA VAL A 114 -19.96 28.49 3.35
C VAL A 114 -18.91 27.41 3.61
N VAL A 115 -18.75 26.97 4.87
CA VAL A 115 -17.82 25.88 5.21
C VAL A 115 -18.23 24.58 4.54
N GLY A 116 -19.52 24.21 4.56
CA GLY A 116 -20.01 23.01 3.88
C GLY A 116 -19.76 23.06 2.37
N LEU A 117 -20.00 24.21 1.73
CA LEU A 117 -19.73 24.43 0.31
C LEU A 117 -18.23 24.32 -0.02
N LEU A 118 -17.38 24.96 0.79
CA LEU A 118 -15.92 24.88 0.60
C LEU A 118 -15.40 23.45 0.78
N LEU A 119 -15.94 22.70 1.75
CA LEU A 119 -15.57 21.30 1.97
C LEU A 119 -15.95 20.42 0.78
N LEU A 120 -17.08 20.70 0.14
CA LEU A 120 -17.52 20.01 -1.07
C LEU A 120 -16.65 20.38 -2.29
N SER A 121 -16.37 21.67 -2.48
CA SER A 121 -15.62 22.19 -3.63
C SER A 121 -14.13 21.89 -3.56
N PHE A 122 -13.49 22.06 -2.40
CA PHE A 122 -12.03 21.91 -2.23
C PHE A 122 -11.62 20.61 -1.53
N GLY A 123 -12.54 19.90 -0.87
CA GLY A 123 -12.29 18.58 -0.31
C GLY A 123 -12.72 17.48 -1.28
N TYR A 124 -14.04 17.33 -1.45
CA TYR A 124 -14.61 16.23 -2.22
C TYR A 124 -14.25 16.29 -3.71
N LEU A 125 -14.37 17.47 -4.34
CA LEU A 125 -14.16 17.62 -5.78
C LEU A 125 -12.74 17.23 -6.27
N PRO A 126 -11.63 17.71 -5.68
CA PRO A 126 -10.28 17.34 -6.14
C PRO A 126 -9.98 15.86 -5.91
N LEU A 127 -10.47 15.27 -4.81
CA LEU A 127 -10.38 13.84 -4.55
C LEU A 127 -11.12 13.03 -5.63
N TYR A 128 -12.33 13.46 -6.00
CA TYR A 128 -13.12 12.83 -7.04
C TYR A 128 -12.47 12.94 -8.43
N PHE A 129 -12.01 14.14 -8.82
CA PHE A 129 -11.30 14.34 -10.09
C PHE A 129 -10.02 13.52 -10.17
N TYR A 130 -9.26 13.43 -9.09
CA TYR A 130 -8.04 12.62 -9.05
C TYR A 130 -8.33 11.13 -9.23
N ASP A 131 -9.34 10.58 -8.55
CA ASP A 131 -9.75 9.17 -8.74
C ASP A 131 -10.19 8.91 -10.18
N ARG A 132 -10.98 9.82 -10.77
CA ARG A 132 -11.45 9.70 -12.16
C ARG A 132 -10.33 9.82 -13.18
N TYR A 133 -9.37 10.72 -12.96
CA TYR A 133 -8.18 10.86 -13.80
C TYR A 133 -7.33 9.59 -13.82
N GLN A 134 -7.12 8.97 -12.65
CA GLN A 134 -6.38 7.71 -12.54
C GLN A 134 -7.09 6.55 -13.25
N GLN A 135 -8.43 6.51 -13.20
CA GLN A 135 -9.22 5.51 -13.93
C GLN A 135 -9.08 5.70 -15.44
N SER A 136 -9.29 6.91 -15.96
CA SER A 136 -9.18 7.20 -17.39
C SER A 136 -7.80 6.88 -17.96
N LYS A 137 -6.73 7.16 -17.21
CA LYS A 137 -5.37 6.77 -17.62
C LYS A 137 -5.19 5.25 -17.70
N ALA A 138 -5.79 4.50 -16.77
CA ALA A 138 -5.73 3.04 -16.78
C ALA A 138 -6.46 2.47 -18.00
N ASP A 139 -7.64 3.02 -18.32
CA ASP A 139 -8.45 2.59 -19.46
C ASP A 139 -7.70 2.82 -20.80
N LEU A 140 -7.08 3.99 -20.96
CA LEU A 140 -6.28 4.32 -22.15
C LEU A 140 -5.08 3.38 -22.36
N LEU A 141 -4.41 2.98 -21.28
CA LEU A 141 -3.30 2.03 -21.36
C LEU A 141 -3.77 0.62 -21.76
N GLN A 142 -4.99 0.24 -21.36
CA GLN A 142 -5.58 -1.04 -21.76
C GLN A 142 -5.97 -1.06 -23.24
N GLU A 143 -6.49 0.06 -23.75
CA GLU A 143 -6.79 0.21 -25.18
C GLU A 143 -5.52 0.16 -26.04
N ALA A 144 -4.46 0.86 -25.64
CA ALA A 144 -3.18 0.87 -26.36
C ALA A 144 -2.47 -0.50 -26.39
N HIS A 145 -2.71 -1.37 -25.41
CA HIS A 145 -2.18 -2.74 -25.40
C HIS A 145 -3.05 -3.73 -26.21
N ARG A 146 -4.27 -3.32 -26.60
CA ARG A 146 -5.22 -4.13 -27.38
C ARG A 146 -5.15 -3.83 -28.88
N SER A 147 -4.68 -2.65 -29.28
CA SER A 147 -4.41 -2.23 -30.68
C SER A 147 -3.05 -2.71 -31.16
#